data_AF-Q3M2H6-F1
#
_entry.id   AF-Q3M2H6-F1
#
_cell.length_a   1.000
_cell.length_b   1.000
_cell.length_c   1.000
_cell.angle_alpha   90.00
_cell.angle_beta   90.00
_cell.angle_gamma   90.00
#
_symmetry.space_group_name_H-M   'P 1'
#
loop_
_entity.id
_entity.type
_entity.pdbx_description
1 polymer ?
#
loop_
_entity_poly.entity_id
_entity_poly.type
_entity_poly.pdbx_seq_one_letter_code
_entity_poly.pdbx_strand_id
1 'polypeptide(L)'
;MSEYQYYEFQALDRPLTTSEQTYISSLSSRVQLTSRSAIFTYSYGDFRGEPKELLEKCFDVMLYMANWGTRQLVFRLPKSVIDSSVFAPYCLPEQITVSTTSSYVILDINIDDEEYRTWIEGEGCLSKFLQIRDDILQGDLRALYLAWLKATSISITEEEEDLLEPPVPANLKKLPVYLEDFIEFFDIDQDLITSATELSVSQKSEVEPIEEWIQALSSSEKNEFLLKIVKDEPNVKLKLIKRLREIFKSSKNSSYDNIPRRSVTELLKGAKEQNKHRTKQELLIAQQEKVRKLESLALKEDKVWLEVYRLIELKQSKPYEQAVAYLIDLRDLAEYQGSLEEFKASIQQIQKDYSTRSGLLSRLKKAGLTKL
;
A
#
# COMPACT_ATOMS: atom_id res chain seq x y z
N MET A 1 -24.91 -2.69 -3.93
CA MET A 1 -23.95 -3.33 -4.87
C MET A 1 -24.08 -4.83 -4.72
N SER A 2 -23.90 -5.62 -5.77
CA SER A 2 -23.79 -7.08 -5.62
C SER A 2 -22.54 -7.40 -4.82
N GLU A 3 -22.63 -8.36 -3.90
CA GLU A 3 -21.49 -8.88 -3.15
C GLU A 3 -20.41 -9.39 -4.13
N TYR A 4 -19.14 -9.03 -3.90
CA TYR A 4 -18.01 -9.57 -4.63
C TYR A 4 -16.94 -10.01 -3.64
N GLN A 5 -16.48 -11.24 -3.83
CA GLN A 5 -15.42 -11.87 -3.03
C GLN A 5 -14.37 -12.48 -3.94
N TYR A 6 -13.12 -12.29 -3.57
CA TYR A 6 -11.96 -12.85 -4.25
C TYR A 6 -11.07 -13.56 -3.24
N TYR A 7 -10.77 -14.83 -3.49
CA TYR A 7 -9.81 -15.62 -2.75
C TYR A 7 -8.70 -16.08 -3.69
N GLU A 8 -7.45 -15.93 -3.26
CA GLU A 8 -6.28 -16.45 -3.95
C GLU A 8 -5.41 -17.18 -2.95
N PHE A 9 -5.00 -18.40 -3.30
CA PHE A 9 -4.15 -19.25 -2.47
C PHE A 9 -2.89 -19.62 -3.23
N GLN A 10 -1.75 -19.68 -2.53
CA GLN A 10 -0.46 -20.06 -3.10
C GLN A 10 0.25 -21.10 -2.23
N ALA A 11 0.72 -22.19 -2.84
CA ALA A 11 1.59 -23.19 -2.25
C ALA A 11 3.04 -22.93 -2.68
N LEU A 12 3.91 -22.74 -1.68
CA LEU A 12 5.31 -22.39 -1.81
C LEU A 12 6.19 -23.58 -1.46
N ASP A 13 5.89 -24.25 -0.34
CA ASP A 13 6.73 -25.33 0.20
C ASP A 13 6.81 -26.54 -0.77
N ARG A 14 5.68 -26.92 -1.37
CA ARG A 14 5.59 -28.00 -2.35
C ARG A 14 4.39 -27.81 -3.30
N PRO A 15 4.40 -28.43 -4.49
CA PRO A 15 3.18 -28.51 -5.30
C PRO A 15 2.10 -29.36 -4.62
N LEU A 16 0.86 -29.08 -4.99
CA LEU A 16 -0.32 -29.86 -4.63
C LEU A 16 -0.24 -31.26 -5.27
N THR A 17 -0.52 -32.27 -4.46
CA THR A 17 -0.73 -33.64 -4.92
C THR A 17 -2.00 -33.76 -5.76
N THR A 18 -2.13 -34.83 -6.54
CA THR A 18 -3.35 -35.09 -7.35
C THR A 18 -4.61 -35.18 -6.49
N SER A 19 -4.51 -35.78 -5.30
CA SER A 19 -5.62 -35.87 -4.34
C SER A 19 -6.03 -34.50 -3.81
N GLU A 20 -5.06 -33.64 -3.49
CA GLU A 20 -5.33 -32.27 -3.04
C GLU A 20 -5.97 -31.45 -4.15
N GLN A 21 -5.46 -31.54 -5.38
CA GLN A 21 -6.07 -30.86 -6.53
C GLN A 21 -7.52 -31.29 -6.75
N THR A 22 -7.80 -32.60 -6.64
CA THR A 22 -9.17 -33.13 -6.76
C THR A 22 -10.09 -32.61 -5.66
N TYR A 23 -9.59 -32.56 -4.42
CA TYR A 23 -10.31 -31.95 -3.30
C TYR A 23 -10.62 -30.48 -3.57
N ILE A 24 -9.64 -29.69 -3.97
CA ILE A 24 -9.83 -28.25 -4.26
C ILE A 24 -10.81 -28.02 -5.42
N SER A 25 -10.71 -28.81 -6.50
CA SER A 25 -11.67 -28.75 -7.61
C SER A 25 -13.11 -29.11 -7.20
N SER A 26 -13.29 -29.90 -6.14
CA SER A 26 -14.63 -30.25 -5.65
C SER A 26 -15.34 -29.10 -4.91
N LEU A 27 -14.58 -28.12 -4.40
CA LEU A 27 -15.13 -26.99 -3.62
C LEU A 27 -15.86 -25.97 -4.50
N SER A 28 -15.42 -25.80 -5.75
CA SER A 28 -16.04 -24.86 -6.70
C SER A 28 -15.79 -25.30 -8.14
N SER A 29 -16.84 -25.30 -8.95
CA SER A 29 -16.73 -25.56 -10.39
C SER A 29 -16.07 -24.43 -11.18
N ARG A 30 -15.87 -23.26 -10.56
CA ARG A 30 -15.27 -22.06 -11.17
C ARG A 30 -13.84 -21.79 -10.71
N VAL A 31 -13.27 -22.68 -9.89
CA VAL A 31 -11.91 -22.49 -9.39
C VAL A 31 -10.91 -22.46 -10.54
N GLN A 32 -10.00 -21.47 -10.53
CA GLN A 32 -8.84 -21.50 -11.39
C GLN A 32 -7.71 -22.17 -10.60
N LEU A 33 -7.46 -23.44 -10.89
CA LEU A 33 -6.53 -24.28 -10.13
C LEU A 33 -5.27 -24.58 -10.96
N THR A 34 -4.11 -24.48 -10.32
CA THR A 34 -2.84 -24.99 -10.81
C THR A 34 -2.24 -25.95 -9.78
N SER A 35 -1.07 -26.52 -10.05
CA SER A 35 -0.34 -27.32 -9.06
C SER A 35 0.15 -26.51 -7.86
N ARG A 36 0.08 -25.17 -7.89
CA ARG A 36 0.56 -24.31 -6.81
C ARG A 36 -0.36 -23.17 -6.42
N SER A 37 -1.47 -22.96 -7.12
CA SER A 37 -2.37 -21.85 -6.83
C SER A 37 -3.82 -22.25 -7.02
N ALA A 38 -4.71 -21.62 -6.28
CA ALA A 38 -6.15 -21.72 -6.48
C ALA A 38 -6.77 -20.35 -6.32
N ILE A 39 -7.57 -19.95 -7.31
CA ILE A 39 -8.32 -18.69 -7.29
C ILE A 39 -9.81 -18.98 -7.30
N PHE A 40 -10.55 -18.33 -6.40
CA PHE A 40 -12.00 -18.39 -6.32
C PHE A 40 -12.58 -16.99 -6.37
N THR A 41 -13.54 -16.78 -7.28
CA THR A 41 -14.25 -15.51 -7.42
C THR A 41 -15.75 -15.74 -7.29
N TYR A 42 -16.39 -14.98 -6.41
CA TYR A 42 -17.84 -15.03 -6.17
C TYR A 42 -18.46 -13.66 -6.35
N SER A 43 -19.57 -13.61 -7.08
CA SER A 43 -20.41 -12.40 -7.22
C SER A 43 -21.81 -12.58 -6.60
N TYR A 44 -22.09 -13.78 -6.09
CA TYR A 44 -23.32 -14.21 -5.41
C TYR A 44 -22.98 -15.46 -4.58
N GLY A 45 -23.44 -15.51 -3.33
CA GLY A 45 -23.14 -16.61 -2.41
C GLY A 45 -21.72 -16.57 -1.85
N ASP A 46 -21.35 -17.62 -1.12
CA ASP A 46 -20.13 -17.63 -0.31
C ASP A 46 -19.18 -18.77 -0.67
N PHE A 47 -17.93 -18.64 -0.23
CA PHE A 47 -16.93 -19.69 -0.33
C PHE A 47 -17.38 -20.91 0.48
N ARG A 48 -17.36 -22.10 -0.15
CA ARG A 48 -17.89 -23.33 0.44
C ARG A 48 -16.89 -24.10 1.29
N GLY A 49 -15.65 -23.65 1.34
CA GLY A 49 -14.59 -24.25 2.14
C GLY A 49 -14.27 -23.40 3.37
N GLU A 50 -13.41 -23.93 4.23
CA GLU A 50 -12.85 -23.20 5.37
C GLU A 50 -11.44 -22.71 4.99
N PRO A 51 -11.20 -21.40 4.81
CA PRO A 51 -9.95 -20.91 4.24
C PRO A 51 -8.70 -21.30 5.05
N LYS A 52 -8.81 -21.29 6.39
CA LYS A 52 -7.71 -21.71 7.30
C LYS A 52 -7.42 -23.21 7.21
N GLU A 53 -8.42 -24.04 6.96
CA GLU A 53 -8.19 -25.47 6.71
C GLU A 53 -7.48 -25.72 5.38
N LEU A 54 -7.84 -24.95 4.34
CA LEU A 54 -7.17 -25.04 3.03
C LEU A 54 -5.70 -24.64 3.15
N LEU A 55 -5.39 -23.59 3.92
CA LEU A 55 -4.01 -23.26 4.25
C LEU A 55 -3.33 -24.41 4.96
N GLU A 56 -3.87 -24.90 6.07
CA GLU A 56 -3.22 -25.96 6.85
C GLU A 56 -2.91 -27.22 6.00
N LYS A 57 -3.83 -27.60 5.10
CA LYS A 57 -3.71 -28.82 4.29
C LYS A 57 -2.88 -28.63 3.01
N CYS A 58 -3.07 -27.52 2.31
CA CYS A 58 -2.70 -27.41 0.89
C CYS A 58 -1.82 -26.19 0.56
N PHE A 59 -1.98 -25.05 1.25
CA PHE A 59 -1.42 -23.77 0.80
C PHE A 59 -0.57 -23.07 1.88
N ASP A 60 0.26 -22.12 1.48
CA ASP A 60 1.18 -21.40 2.36
C ASP A 60 0.74 -19.97 2.63
N VAL A 61 0.11 -19.33 1.64
CA VAL A 61 -0.35 -17.97 1.73
C VAL A 61 -1.74 -17.88 1.12
N MET A 62 -2.59 -17.07 1.73
CA MET A 62 -3.93 -16.75 1.24
C MET A 62 -4.11 -15.25 1.21
N LEU A 63 -4.69 -14.76 0.13
CA LEU A 63 -5.25 -13.43 0.02
C LEU A 63 -6.76 -13.54 -0.09
N TYR A 64 -7.48 -12.69 0.63
CA TYR A 64 -8.91 -12.48 0.50
C TYR A 64 -9.22 -10.99 0.35
N MET A 65 -10.15 -10.67 -0.57
CA MET A 65 -10.65 -9.32 -0.78
C MET A 65 -12.17 -9.34 -0.98
N ALA A 66 -12.85 -8.37 -0.38
CA ALA A 66 -14.28 -8.22 -0.51
C ALA A 66 -14.69 -6.77 -0.73
N ASN A 67 -15.70 -6.54 -1.57
CA ASN A 67 -16.10 -5.17 -1.95
C ASN A 67 -16.86 -4.40 -0.85
N TRP A 68 -17.04 -5.03 0.31
CA TRP A 68 -17.60 -4.41 1.52
C TRP A 68 -16.54 -3.89 2.49
N GLY A 69 -15.25 -4.03 2.16
CA GLY A 69 -14.19 -3.38 2.94
C GLY A 69 -13.11 -4.32 3.45
N THR A 70 -13.26 -5.64 3.30
CA THR A 70 -12.30 -6.58 3.87
C THR A 70 -11.13 -6.86 2.93
N ARG A 71 -9.90 -6.68 3.42
CA ARG A 71 -8.65 -7.19 2.83
C ARG A 71 -7.94 -8.04 3.87
N GLN A 72 -7.68 -9.30 3.55
CA GLN A 72 -7.08 -10.24 4.47
C GLN A 72 -5.90 -10.98 3.81
N LEU A 73 -4.77 -11.03 4.50
CA LEU A 73 -3.58 -11.76 4.10
C LEU A 73 -3.17 -12.72 5.22
N VAL A 74 -3.09 -14.01 4.90
CA VAL A 74 -2.84 -15.06 5.89
C VAL A 74 -1.62 -15.86 5.48
N PHE A 75 -0.69 -16.03 6.42
CA PHE A 75 0.54 -16.78 6.24
C PHE A 75 0.56 -18.03 7.13
N ARG A 76 0.80 -19.19 6.50
CA ARG A 76 1.13 -20.43 7.20
C ARG A 76 2.63 -20.56 7.33
N LEU A 77 3.10 -20.65 8.57
CA LEU A 77 4.51 -20.63 8.94
C LEU A 77 4.90 -21.93 9.68
N PRO A 78 6.03 -22.57 9.36
CA PRO A 78 6.46 -23.79 10.05
C PRO A 78 6.92 -23.49 11.48
N LYS A 79 6.31 -24.12 12.48
CA LYS A 79 6.73 -24.02 13.90
C LYS A 79 8.18 -24.40 14.15
N SER A 80 8.69 -25.35 13.36
CA SER A 80 10.09 -25.76 13.47
C SER A 80 11.07 -24.61 13.22
N VAL A 81 10.64 -23.58 12.48
CA VAL A 81 11.46 -22.42 12.10
C VAL A 81 11.10 -21.20 12.93
N ILE A 82 9.82 -20.90 13.15
CA ILE A 82 9.39 -19.67 13.85
C ILE A 82 8.71 -19.95 15.19
N ASP A 83 9.03 -19.14 16.20
CA ASP A 83 8.31 -19.10 17.47
C ASP A 83 7.18 -18.07 17.36
N SER A 84 5.95 -18.46 17.74
CA SER A 84 4.79 -17.57 17.72
C SER A 84 4.90 -16.38 18.68
N SER A 85 5.76 -16.47 19.71
CA SER A 85 5.95 -15.40 20.70
C SER A 85 6.42 -14.07 20.08
N VAL A 86 7.12 -14.12 18.95
CA VAL A 86 7.64 -12.93 18.24
C VAL A 86 6.53 -12.03 17.71
N PHE A 87 5.33 -12.58 17.50
CA PHE A 87 4.19 -11.85 16.96
C PHE A 87 3.34 -11.18 18.04
N ALA A 88 3.41 -11.65 19.28
CA ALA A 88 2.54 -11.21 20.37
C ALA A 88 2.49 -9.68 20.56
N PRO A 89 3.60 -8.92 20.44
CA PRO A 89 3.55 -7.46 20.54
C PRO A 89 2.73 -6.76 19.44
N TYR A 90 2.59 -7.40 18.27
CA TYR A 90 1.89 -6.85 17.10
C TYR A 90 0.46 -7.35 16.97
N CYS A 91 0.01 -8.26 17.84
CA CYS A 91 -1.34 -8.77 17.78
C CYS A 91 -2.34 -7.70 18.19
N LEU A 92 -3.38 -7.53 17.39
CA LEU A 92 -4.53 -6.67 17.66
C LEU A 92 -5.79 -7.53 17.54
N PRO A 93 -6.72 -7.48 18.51
CA PRO A 93 -7.93 -8.27 18.46
C PRO A 93 -8.66 -8.10 17.12
N GLU A 94 -8.99 -9.21 16.45
CA GLU A 94 -9.71 -9.23 15.16
C GLU A 94 -8.90 -8.78 13.93
N GLN A 95 -7.94 -7.85 14.05
CA GLN A 95 -7.16 -7.38 12.89
C GLN A 95 -5.86 -8.15 12.65
N ILE A 96 -5.11 -8.45 13.71
CA ILE A 96 -3.83 -9.17 13.58
C ILE A 96 -3.83 -10.28 14.62
N THR A 97 -4.11 -11.50 14.16
CA THR A 97 -4.25 -12.65 15.03
C THR A 97 -3.24 -13.73 14.69
N VAL A 98 -2.84 -14.48 15.71
CA VAL A 98 -1.96 -15.63 15.56
C VAL A 98 -2.62 -16.84 16.18
N SER A 99 -2.78 -17.89 15.38
CA SER A 99 -3.23 -19.19 15.85
C SER A 99 -2.16 -20.23 15.58
N THR A 100 -2.28 -21.35 16.27
CA THR A 100 -1.21 -22.34 16.34
C THR A 100 -1.82 -23.73 16.22
N THR A 101 -1.39 -24.52 15.24
CA THR A 101 -1.81 -25.92 15.05
C THR A 101 -0.77 -26.87 15.60
N SER A 102 -0.78 -28.18 15.27
CA SER A 102 0.29 -29.09 15.72
C SER A 102 1.66 -28.72 15.11
N SER A 103 1.67 -28.34 13.83
CA SER A 103 2.87 -28.20 13.01
C SER A 103 3.13 -26.76 12.52
N TYR A 104 2.11 -25.91 12.56
CA TYR A 104 2.16 -24.58 11.95
C TYR A 104 1.72 -23.48 12.91
N VAL A 105 2.18 -22.27 12.60
CA VAL A 105 1.67 -21.00 13.10
C VAL A 105 0.94 -20.33 11.94
N ILE A 106 -0.27 -19.85 12.18
CA ILE A 106 -1.07 -19.10 11.21
C ILE A 106 -1.08 -17.65 11.66
N LEU A 107 -0.42 -16.78 10.90
CA LEU A 107 -0.50 -15.34 11.06
C LEU A 107 -1.60 -14.81 10.13
N ASP A 108 -2.58 -14.14 10.69
CA ASP A 108 -3.77 -13.64 10.00
C ASP A 108 -3.84 -12.12 10.16
N ILE A 109 -3.63 -11.40 9.05
CA ILE A 109 -3.77 -9.95 8.94
C ILE A 109 -5.09 -9.70 8.23
N ASN A 110 -6.10 -9.23 8.96
CA ASN A 110 -7.46 -9.01 8.48
C ASN A 110 -7.87 -7.56 8.72
N ILE A 111 -7.88 -6.74 7.67
CA ILE A 111 -8.21 -5.33 7.75
C ILE A 111 -9.57 -5.10 7.09
N ASP A 112 -10.53 -4.63 7.88
CA ASP A 112 -11.83 -4.17 7.39
C ASP A 112 -11.87 -2.64 7.42
N ASP A 113 -11.85 -2.02 6.25
CA ASP A 113 -11.77 -0.57 6.08
C ASP A 113 -12.83 -0.09 5.09
N GLU A 114 -13.54 0.98 5.44
CA GLU A 114 -14.53 1.61 4.57
C GLU A 114 -13.90 2.17 3.29
N GLU A 115 -12.63 2.58 3.33
CA GLU A 115 -11.89 3.08 2.16
C GLU A 115 -11.75 2.00 1.07
N TYR A 116 -11.83 0.72 1.43
CA TYR A 116 -11.78 -0.38 0.47
C TYR A 116 -13.14 -0.71 -0.16
N ARG A 117 -14.23 -0.03 0.22
CA ARG A 117 -15.59 -0.21 -0.34
C ARG A 117 -15.75 0.38 -1.74
N THR A 118 -14.81 0.06 -2.61
CA THR A 118 -14.73 0.48 -4.00
C THR A 118 -14.75 -0.74 -4.92
N TRP A 119 -14.66 -0.51 -6.23
CA TRP A 119 -14.48 -1.58 -7.19
C TRP A 119 -13.13 -2.27 -6.94
N ILE A 120 -13.13 -3.61 -6.89
CA ILE A 120 -11.90 -4.38 -6.65
C ILE A 120 -11.16 -4.53 -7.97
N GLU A 121 -10.02 -3.86 -8.07
CA GLU A 121 -8.94 -4.14 -9.03
C GLU A 121 -7.85 -4.90 -8.28
N GLY A 122 -7.52 -6.14 -8.68
CA GLY A 122 -6.47 -6.88 -7.97
C GLY A 122 -6.39 -8.39 -8.19
N GLU A 123 -7.07 -8.98 -9.18
CA GLU A 123 -6.90 -10.41 -9.45
C GLU A 123 -5.41 -10.74 -9.72
N GLY A 124 -4.84 -11.72 -9.02
CA GLY A 124 -3.44 -12.16 -9.16
C GLY A 124 -2.42 -11.37 -8.34
N CYS A 125 -2.86 -10.50 -7.43
CA CYS A 125 -1.94 -9.66 -6.65
C CYS A 125 -1.23 -10.39 -5.51
N LEU A 126 -1.65 -11.60 -5.10
CA LEU A 126 -0.98 -12.36 -4.04
C LEU A 126 0.50 -12.61 -4.36
N SER A 127 0.84 -12.76 -5.64
CA SER A 127 2.21 -12.97 -6.11
C SER A 127 3.21 -11.89 -5.62
N LYS A 128 2.74 -10.65 -5.44
CA LYS A 128 3.55 -9.53 -4.93
C LYS A 128 3.98 -9.74 -3.48
N PHE A 129 3.18 -10.45 -2.68
CA PHE A 129 3.37 -10.57 -1.23
C PHE A 129 4.06 -11.85 -0.79
N LEU A 130 4.41 -12.76 -1.72
CA LEU A 130 5.00 -14.06 -1.37
C LEU A 130 6.32 -13.92 -0.61
N GLN A 131 7.13 -12.91 -0.96
CA GLN A 131 8.42 -12.64 -0.31
C GLN A 131 8.26 -12.29 1.18
N ILE A 132 7.12 -11.73 1.58
CA ILE A 132 6.84 -11.36 2.98
C ILE A 132 6.90 -12.59 3.88
N ARG A 133 6.44 -13.76 3.41
CA ARG A 133 6.53 -15.00 4.18
C ARG A 133 7.97 -15.37 4.49
N ASP A 134 8.85 -15.31 3.49
CA ASP A 134 10.27 -15.67 3.64
C ASP A 134 11.01 -14.67 4.53
N ASP A 135 10.64 -13.39 4.47
CA ASP A 135 11.14 -12.33 5.33
C ASP A 135 10.77 -12.58 6.79
N ILE A 136 9.48 -12.89 7.07
CA ILE A 136 9.01 -13.24 8.41
C ILE A 136 9.77 -14.45 8.96
N LEU A 137 9.96 -15.49 8.15
CA LEU A 137 10.72 -16.69 8.56
C LEU A 137 12.21 -16.40 8.83
N GLN A 138 12.73 -15.30 8.29
CA GLN A 138 14.09 -14.83 8.56
C GLN A 138 14.17 -13.84 9.75
N GLY A 139 13.03 -13.45 10.32
CA GLY A 139 12.92 -12.51 11.43
C GLY A 139 12.71 -11.06 11.01
N ASP A 140 12.44 -10.80 9.74
CA ASP A 140 12.07 -9.47 9.26
C ASP A 140 10.55 -9.27 9.42
N LEU A 141 10.20 -8.44 10.40
CA LEU A 141 8.82 -8.16 10.79
C LEU A 141 8.31 -6.82 10.24
N ARG A 142 8.98 -6.22 9.24
CA ARG A 142 8.58 -4.93 8.66
C ARG A 142 7.15 -4.95 8.13
N ALA A 143 6.75 -5.99 7.39
CA ALA A 143 5.39 -6.12 6.88
C ALA A 143 4.34 -6.19 8.00
N LEU A 144 4.66 -6.92 9.07
CA LEU A 144 3.76 -7.05 10.23
C LEU A 144 3.62 -5.72 10.98
N TYR A 145 4.72 -4.99 11.14
CA TYR A 145 4.68 -3.65 11.73
C TYR A 145 3.86 -2.68 10.86
N LEU A 146 4.02 -2.72 9.53
CA LEU A 146 3.20 -1.93 8.60
C LEU A 146 1.70 -2.29 8.72
N ALA A 147 1.36 -3.58 8.79
CA ALA A 147 -0.01 -4.02 9.03
C ALA A 147 -0.56 -3.47 10.36
N TRP A 148 0.26 -3.48 11.41
CA TRP A 148 -0.10 -2.94 12.72
C TRP A 148 -0.34 -1.42 12.66
N LEU A 149 0.46 -0.66 11.90
CA LEU A 149 0.21 0.77 11.66
C LEU A 149 -1.16 0.99 11.01
N LYS A 150 -1.51 0.19 9.99
CA LYS A 150 -2.83 0.32 9.36
C LYS A 150 -3.96 -0.02 10.32
N ALA A 151 -3.88 -1.18 10.98
CA ALA A 151 -4.90 -1.64 11.93
C ALA A 151 -5.14 -0.61 13.05
N THR A 152 -4.06 -0.06 13.62
CA THR A 152 -4.18 0.97 14.67
C THR A 152 -4.76 2.28 14.16
N SER A 153 -4.48 2.67 12.92
CA SER A 153 -5.03 3.91 12.35
C SER A 153 -6.56 3.89 12.18
N ILE A 154 -7.16 2.69 12.05
CA ILE A 154 -8.60 2.52 11.83
C ILE A 154 -9.36 2.04 13.08
N SER A 155 -8.71 1.29 13.98
CA SER A 155 -9.37 0.61 15.09
C SER A 155 -9.24 1.31 16.44
N ILE A 156 -8.28 2.23 16.59
CA ILE A 156 -8.04 2.87 17.89
C ILE A 156 -9.17 3.84 18.24
N THR A 157 -9.79 3.57 19.38
CA THR A 157 -10.75 4.47 20.02
C THR A 157 -10.08 5.35 21.08
N GLU A 158 -10.77 6.39 21.55
CA GLU A 158 -10.29 7.25 22.64
C GLU A 158 -10.04 6.49 23.97
N GLU A 159 -10.44 5.22 24.09
CA GLU A 159 -10.23 4.39 25.28
C GLU A 159 -8.92 3.57 25.23
N GLU A 160 -8.21 3.55 24.10
CA GLU A 160 -6.97 2.79 23.88
C GLU A 160 -5.72 3.69 23.85
N GLU A 161 -5.79 4.87 24.50
CA GLU A 161 -4.72 5.90 24.46
C GLU A 161 -3.35 5.41 24.97
N ASP A 162 -3.35 4.40 25.84
CA ASP A 162 -2.17 3.81 26.50
C ASP A 162 -1.58 2.60 25.75
N LEU A 163 -2.16 2.21 24.60
CA LEU A 163 -1.57 1.15 23.79
C LEU A 163 -0.16 1.55 23.35
N LEU A 164 0.81 0.68 23.63
CA LEU A 164 2.21 0.93 23.31
C LEU A 164 2.52 0.47 21.89
N GLU A 165 3.32 1.26 21.18
CA GLU A 165 3.88 0.85 19.90
C GLU A 165 4.71 -0.44 20.06
N PRO A 166 4.54 -1.45 19.19
CA PRO A 166 5.37 -2.64 19.20
C PRO A 166 6.83 -2.30 18.84
N PRO A 167 7.78 -3.24 19.01
CA PRO A 167 9.15 -3.05 18.58
C PRO A 167 9.23 -2.54 17.14
N VAL A 168 9.84 -1.38 16.91
CA VAL A 168 9.98 -0.81 15.56
C VAL A 168 11.07 -1.56 14.80
N PRO A 169 10.77 -2.22 13.67
CA PRO A 169 11.77 -2.92 12.89
C PRO A 169 12.84 -1.98 12.34
N ALA A 170 14.05 -2.50 12.15
CA ALA A 170 15.11 -1.76 11.47
C ALA A 170 14.77 -1.50 10.00
N ASN A 171 15.42 -0.50 9.40
CA ASN A 171 15.39 -0.24 7.95
C ASN A 171 14.01 0.12 7.36
N LEU A 172 13.09 0.72 8.12
CA LEU A 172 11.81 1.20 7.58
C LEU A 172 11.97 2.36 6.58
N LYS A 173 13.09 3.08 6.61
CA LYS A 173 13.40 4.16 5.64
C LYS A 173 13.76 3.65 4.24
N LYS A 174 14.00 2.35 4.08
CA LYS A 174 14.40 1.72 2.82
C LYS A 174 13.61 0.43 2.65
N LEU A 175 12.42 0.59 2.10
CA LEU A 175 11.54 -0.54 1.81
C LEU A 175 11.86 -1.09 0.42
N PRO A 176 11.86 -2.42 0.25
CA PRO A 176 11.85 -3.03 -1.07
C PRO A 176 10.47 -2.87 -1.72
N VAL A 177 10.43 -2.96 -3.05
CA VAL A 177 9.22 -2.71 -3.86
C VAL A 177 8.00 -3.51 -3.38
N TYR A 178 8.14 -4.77 -2.99
CA TYR A 178 6.99 -5.58 -2.52
C TYR A 178 6.40 -5.09 -1.18
N LEU A 179 7.17 -4.36 -0.35
CA LEU A 179 6.62 -3.70 0.84
C LEU A 179 6.00 -2.34 0.49
N GLU A 180 6.44 -1.68 -0.58
CA GLU A 180 5.75 -0.52 -1.14
C GLU A 180 4.40 -0.93 -1.74
N ASP A 181 4.36 -2.03 -2.51
CA ASP A 181 3.13 -2.66 -2.98
C ASP A 181 2.20 -3.04 -1.81
N PHE A 182 2.75 -3.50 -0.68
CA PHE A 182 1.98 -3.81 0.53
C PHE A 182 1.38 -2.55 1.17
N ILE A 183 2.13 -1.45 1.20
CA ILE A 183 1.65 -0.15 1.69
C ILE A 183 0.51 0.38 0.81
N GLU A 184 0.66 0.33 -0.51
CA GLU A 184 -0.39 0.71 -1.44
C GLU A 184 -1.61 -0.20 -1.29
N PHE A 185 -1.39 -1.51 -1.15
CA PHE A 185 -2.45 -2.49 -1.02
C PHE A 185 -3.25 -2.37 0.29
N PHE A 186 -2.66 -1.90 1.37
CA PHE A 186 -3.38 -1.63 2.63
C PHE A 186 -3.66 -0.14 2.87
N ASP A 187 -3.45 0.70 1.85
CA ASP A 187 -3.58 2.17 1.90
C ASP A 187 -3.06 2.76 3.23
N ILE A 188 -1.79 2.46 3.52
CA ILE A 188 -1.15 2.84 4.77
C ILE A 188 -0.65 4.28 4.64
N ASP A 189 -1.10 5.15 5.56
CA ASP A 189 -0.75 6.56 5.55
C ASP A 189 0.79 6.77 5.57
N GLN A 190 1.29 7.44 4.55
CA GLN A 190 2.70 7.77 4.40
C GLN A 190 3.22 8.70 5.51
N ASP A 191 2.36 9.58 6.02
CA ASP A 191 2.70 10.46 7.14
C ASP A 191 2.85 9.65 8.44
N LEU A 192 2.03 8.60 8.60
CA LEU A 192 2.14 7.62 9.70
C LEU A 192 3.41 6.79 9.60
N ILE A 193 3.75 6.29 8.40
CA ILE A 193 5.01 5.58 8.16
C ILE A 193 6.21 6.50 8.43
N THR A 194 6.12 7.77 8.04
CA THR A 194 7.18 8.76 8.29
C THR A 194 7.41 8.94 9.79
N SER A 195 6.33 9.12 10.57
CA SER A 195 6.37 9.18 12.04
C SER A 195 6.94 7.89 12.66
N ALA A 196 6.55 6.72 12.13
CA ALA A 196 7.10 5.41 12.50
C ALA A 196 8.63 5.33 12.31
N THR A 197 9.14 5.83 11.18
CA THR A 197 10.55 5.70 10.81
C THR A 197 11.52 6.47 11.71
N GLU A 198 11.05 7.41 12.53
CA GLU A 198 11.88 8.20 13.45
C GLU A 198 12.61 7.30 14.47
N LEU A 199 11.94 6.24 14.94
CA LEU A 199 12.50 5.25 15.87
C LEU A 199 13.11 4.03 15.15
N SER A 200 13.04 3.97 13.82
CA SER A 200 13.62 2.88 13.05
C SER A 200 15.13 3.06 12.87
N VAL A 201 15.90 2.15 13.46
CA VAL A 201 17.36 2.11 13.32
C VAL A 201 17.76 1.64 11.93
N SER A 202 18.80 2.25 11.36
CA SER A 202 19.43 1.75 10.13
C SER A 202 20.44 0.68 10.48
N GLN A 203 20.16 -0.57 10.10
CA GLN A 203 21.05 -1.70 10.30
C GLN A 203 21.55 -2.18 8.94
N LYS A 204 22.87 -2.24 8.77
CA LYS A 204 23.42 -2.94 7.60
C LYS A 204 23.13 -4.42 7.78
N SER A 205 22.67 -5.07 6.70
CA SER A 205 22.63 -6.52 6.65
C SER A 205 24.06 -7.02 6.80
N GLU A 206 24.39 -7.56 7.97
CA GLU A 206 25.65 -8.27 8.16
C GLU A 206 25.61 -9.49 7.23
N VAL A 207 26.59 -9.59 6.33
CA VAL A 207 26.77 -10.80 5.54
C VAL A 207 27.13 -11.89 6.55
N GLU A 208 26.18 -12.77 6.82
CA GLU A 208 26.40 -13.91 7.69
C GLU A 208 27.47 -14.80 7.04
N PRO A 209 28.57 -15.15 7.74
CA PRO A 209 29.65 -15.95 7.17
C PRO A 209 29.22 -17.43 7.13
N ILE A 210 28.24 -17.73 6.25
CA ILE A 210 27.58 -19.02 6.16
C ILE A 210 28.59 -20.14 5.84
N GLU A 211 29.59 -19.89 4.98
CA GLU A 211 30.61 -20.91 4.69
C GLU A 211 31.42 -21.28 5.94
N GLU A 212 31.83 -20.31 6.74
CA GLU A 212 32.60 -20.54 7.97
C GLU A 212 31.74 -21.28 9.01
N TRP A 213 30.48 -20.88 9.16
CA TRP A 213 29.52 -21.54 10.05
C TRP A 213 29.26 -22.99 9.64
N ILE A 214 29.10 -23.25 8.34
CA ILE A 214 28.96 -24.61 7.81
C ILE A 214 30.25 -25.40 8.07
N GLN A 215 31.44 -24.83 7.86
CA GLN A 215 32.69 -25.53 8.14
C GLN A 215 32.81 -25.95 9.61
N ALA A 216 32.39 -25.09 10.53
CA ALA A 216 32.41 -25.34 11.97
C ALA A 216 31.33 -26.33 12.46
N LEU A 217 30.32 -26.67 11.65
CA LEU A 217 29.36 -27.74 11.99
C LEU A 217 30.04 -29.12 12.04
N SER A 218 29.55 -29.97 12.95
CA SER A 218 29.99 -31.36 13.07
C SER A 218 29.66 -32.16 11.79
N SER A 219 30.47 -33.18 11.47
CA SER A 219 30.20 -34.07 10.33
C SER A 219 28.86 -34.80 10.45
N SER A 220 28.43 -35.09 11.68
CA SER A 220 27.12 -35.72 11.94
C SER A 220 25.97 -34.79 11.55
N GLU A 221 26.01 -33.52 11.99
CA GLU A 221 24.96 -32.54 11.64
C GLU A 221 24.95 -32.23 10.14
N LYS A 222 26.13 -32.11 9.51
CA LYS A 222 26.24 -31.98 8.04
C LYS A 222 25.52 -33.14 7.33
N ASN A 223 25.82 -34.37 7.70
CA ASN A 223 25.18 -35.55 7.12
C ASN A 223 23.67 -35.61 7.39
N GLU A 224 23.24 -35.19 8.59
CA GLU A 224 21.81 -35.11 8.92
C GLU A 224 21.07 -34.14 7.98
N PHE A 225 21.58 -32.93 7.78
CA PHE A 225 20.96 -31.96 6.87
C PHE A 225 20.99 -32.41 5.41
N LEU A 226 22.08 -33.06 4.95
CA LEU A 226 22.13 -33.65 3.62
C LEU A 226 21.08 -34.76 3.43
N LEU A 227 20.87 -35.61 4.44
CA LEU A 227 19.81 -36.62 4.40
C LEU A 227 18.41 -36.00 4.32
N LYS A 228 18.16 -34.90 5.05
CA LYS A 228 16.88 -34.18 4.97
C LYS A 228 16.62 -33.62 3.56
N ILE A 229 17.66 -33.15 2.87
CA ILE A 229 17.56 -32.70 1.46
C ILE A 229 17.20 -33.88 0.55
N VAL A 230 17.89 -35.02 0.69
CA VAL A 230 17.61 -36.22 -0.13
C VAL A 230 16.19 -36.75 0.08
N LYS A 231 15.66 -36.60 1.30
CA LYS A 231 14.28 -36.98 1.65
C LYS A 231 13.22 -35.96 1.22
N ASP A 232 13.61 -34.87 0.56
CA ASP A 232 12.72 -33.77 0.18
C ASP A 232 11.90 -33.24 1.36
N GLU A 233 12.53 -33.18 2.55
CA GLU A 233 11.86 -32.62 3.71
C GLU A 233 11.58 -31.12 3.49
N PRO A 234 10.43 -30.60 3.92
CA PRO A 234 10.10 -29.20 3.72
C PRO A 234 10.99 -28.29 4.60
N ASN A 235 11.31 -27.12 4.06
CA ASN A 235 11.98 -26.01 4.76
C ASN A 235 13.39 -26.33 5.30
N VAL A 236 14.10 -27.29 4.72
CA VAL A 236 15.43 -27.72 5.19
C VAL A 236 16.45 -26.58 5.19
N LYS A 237 16.42 -25.73 4.15
CA LYS A 237 17.24 -24.50 4.08
C LYS A 237 17.01 -23.61 5.30
N LEU A 238 15.76 -23.31 5.64
CA LEU A 238 15.41 -22.44 6.76
C LEU A 238 15.78 -23.05 8.11
N LYS A 239 15.53 -24.36 8.28
CA LYS A 239 15.95 -25.11 9.48
C LYS A 239 17.47 -25.06 9.67
N LEU A 240 18.24 -25.19 8.58
CA LEU A 240 19.71 -25.09 8.63
C LEU A 240 20.16 -23.69 9.03
N ILE A 241 19.63 -22.64 8.38
CA ILE A 241 19.97 -21.25 8.71
C ILE A 241 19.65 -20.95 10.18
N LYS A 242 18.48 -21.36 10.68
CA LYS A 242 18.12 -21.23 12.09
C LYS A 242 19.13 -21.92 13.01
N ARG A 243 19.46 -23.18 12.71
CA ARG A 243 20.44 -23.95 13.49
C ARG A 243 21.81 -23.29 13.51
N LEU A 244 22.29 -22.78 12.37
CA LEU A 244 23.56 -22.04 12.31
C LEU A 244 23.51 -20.78 13.18
N ARG A 245 22.43 -20.01 13.11
CA ARG A 245 22.25 -18.80 13.93
C ARG A 245 22.20 -19.13 15.42
N GLU A 246 21.53 -20.21 15.83
CA GLU A 246 21.50 -20.67 17.23
C GLU A 246 22.89 -21.01 17.78
N ILE A 247 23.78 -21.57 16.94
CA ILE A 247 25.13 -21.96 17.35
C ILE A 247 26.10 -20.78 17.33
N PHE A 248 26.10 -20.00 16.25
CA PHE A 248 27.16 -19.03 15.95
C PHE A 248 26.77 -17.58 16.19
N LYS A 249 25.48 -17.27 16.18
CA LYS A 249 24.98 -15.95 16.55
C LYS A 249 24.71 -16.00 18.04
N SER A 250 25.55 -15.33 18.84
CA SER A 250 25.17 -15.07 20.23
C SER A 250 23.80 -14.40 20.21
N SER A 251 22.87 -14.90 21.01
CA SER A 251 21.64 -14.17 21.35
C SER A 251 22.08 -12.88 22.05
N LYS A 252 22.48 -11.88 21.26
CA LYS A 252 22.23 -10.51 21.62
C LYS A 252 20.72 -10.45 21.63
N ASN A 253 20.14 -10.79 22.78
CA ASN A 253 18.78 -10.45 23.13
C ASN A 253 18.59 -9.06 22.59
N SER A 254 17.73 -9.01 21.59
CA SER A 254 17.32 -7.83 20.86
C SER A 254 17.34 -6.65 21.81
N SER A 255 18.26 -5.71 21.59
CA SER A 255 18.32 -4.45 22.32
C SER A 255 17.05 -3.58 22.13
N TYR A 256 16.00 -4.14 21.51
CA TYR A 256 14.66 -3.59 21.37
C TYR A 256 13.86 -3.58 22.69
N ASP A 257 14.28 -4.32 23.73
CA ASP A 257 13.59 -4.31 25.03
C ASP A 257 13.92 -3.07 25.90
N ASN A 258 14.97 -2.31 25.57
CA ASN A 258 15.41 -1.14 26.34
C ASN A 258 15.19 0.21 25.62
N ILE A 259 14.53 0.21 24.46
CA ILE A 259 14.14 1.46 23.80
C ILE A 259 12.81 1.88 24.41
N PRO A 260 12.70 3.10 25.00
CA PRO A 260 11.42 3.60 25.47
C PRO A 260 10.43 3.61 24.30
N ARG A 261 9.32 2.87 24.46
CA ARG A 261 8.25 2.76 23.47
C ARG A 261 7.32 3.95 23.66
N ARG A 262 7.00 4.63 22.56
CA ARG A 262 5.97 5.67 22.55
C ARG A 262 4.58 5.04 22.56
N SER A 263 3.58 5.80 22.98
CA SER A 263 2.19 5.39 22.82
C SER A 263 1.76 5.50 21.35
N VAL A 264 0.68 4.81 20.98
CA VAL A 264 0.10 4.99 19.64
C VAL A 264 -0.43 6.41 19.44
N THR A 265 -0.90 7.04 20.51
CA THR A 265 -1.38 8.44 20.46
C THR A 265 -0.25 9.42 20.11
N GLU A 266 0.96 9.20 20.61
CA GLU A 266 2.15 9.99 20.23
C GLU A 266 2.51 9.75 18.76
N LEU A 267 2.47 8.50 18.29
CA LEU A 267 2.72 8.13 16.90
C LEU A 267 1.73 8.82 15.93
N LEU A 268 0.42 8.76 16.24
CA LEU A 268 -0.65 9.38 15.44
C LEU A 268 -0.60 10.91 15.48
N LYS A 269 -0.20 11.51 16.62
CA LYS A 269 0.07 12.96 16.70
C LYS A 269 1.21 13.35 15.78
N GLY A 270 2.31 12.59 15.80
CA GLY A 270 3.43 12.80 14.87
C GLY A 270 2.98 12.74 13.41
N ALA A 271 2.16 11.75 13.03
CA ALA A 271 1.61 11.64 11.68
C ALA A 271 0.78 12.89 11.28
N LYS A 272 -0.08 13.38 12.18
CA LYS A 272 -0.87 14.61 11.96
C LYS A 272 0.02 15.85 11.78
N GLU A 273 1.14 15.93 12.47
CA GLU A 273 2.12 17.01 12.30
C GLU A 273 2.81 16.92 10.94
N GLN A 274 3.25 15.72 10.53
CA GLN A 274 3.83 15.50 9.21
C GLN A 274 2.86 15.90 8.09
N ASN A 275 1.59 15.51 8.20
CA ASN A 275 0.54 15.88 7.25
C ASN A 275 0.36 17.40 7.13
N LYS A 276 0.33 18.12 8.26
CA LYS A 276 0.25 19.60 8.26
C LYS A 276 1.46 20.23 7.58
N HIS A 277 2.66 19.71 7.85
CA HIS A 277 3.89 20.19 7.22
C HIS A 277 3.85 19.96 5.70
N ARG A 278 3.48 18.76 5.26
CA ARG A 278 3.34 18.40 3.84
C ARG A 278 2.31 19.27 3.12
N THR A 279 1.09 19.36 3.66
CA THR A 279 0.01 20.19 3.08
C THR A 279 0.42 21.65 2.94
N LYS A 280 1.11 22.21 3.93
CA LYS A 280 1.63 23.58 3.86
C LYS A 280 2.68 23.74 2.76
N GLN A 281 3.58 22.77 2.59
CA GLN A 281 4.58 22.79 1.53
C GLN A 281 3.95 22.65 0.14
N GLU A 282 2.99 21.73 -0.04
CA GLU A 282 2.23 21.55 -1.29
C GLU A 282 1.50 22.83 -1.68
N LEU A 283 0.85 23.51 -0.72
CA LEU A 283 0.21 24.81 -0.95
C LEU A 283 1.21 25.88 -1.41
N LEU A 284 2.39 25.94 -0.78
CA LEU A 284 3.43 26.90 -1.18
C LEU A 284 3.96 26.60 -2.58
N ILE A 285 4.19 25.33 -2.92
CA ILE A 285 4.65 24.91 -4.25
C ILE A 285 3.57 25.24 -5.29
N ALA A 286 2.31 24.89 -5.05
CA ALA A 286 1.19 25.19 -5.95
C ALA A 286 1.02 26.70 -6.18
N GLN A 287 1.19 27.51 -5.13
CA GLN A 287 1.17 28.98 -5.27
C GLN A 287 2.35 29.48 -6.12
N GLN A 288 3.57 28.99 -5.88
CA GLN A 288 4.74 29.35 -6.68
C GLN A 288 4.59 28.93 -8.15
N GLU A 289 4.05 27.74 -8.42
CA GLU A 289 3.77 27.29 -9.78
C GLU A 289 2.68 28.14 -10.45
N LYS A 290 1.63 28.53 -9.72
CA LYS A 290 0.62 29.46 -10.22
C LYS A 290 1.26 30.79 -10.60
N VAL A 291 2.08 31.37 -9.73
CA VAL A 291 2.80 32.63 -10.00
C VAL A 291 3.71 32.49 -11.23
N ARG A 292 4.53 31.43 -11.33
CA ARG A 292 5.40 31.20 -12.50
C ARG A 292 4.60 31.07 -13.80
N LYS A 293 3.44 30.41 -13.77
CA LYS A 293 2.54 30.32 -14.93
C LYS A 293 2.03 31.69 -15.35
N LEU A 294 1.62 32.53 -14.39
CA LEU A 294 1.18 33.90 -14.66
C LEU A 294 2.32 34.77 -15.18
N GLU A 295 3.51 34.71 -14.60
CA GLU A 295 4.69 35.43 -15.11
C GLU A 295 5.05 35.01 -16.55
N SER A 296 4.99 33.72 -16.86
CA SER A 296 5.20 33.24 -18.23
C SER A 296 4.09 33.68 -19.20
N LEU A 297 2.86 33.83 -18.71
CA LEU A 297 1.73 34.31 -19.50
C LEU A 297 1.87 35.80 -19.80
N ALA A 298 2.32 36.59 -18.82
CA ALA A 298 2.58 38.02 -18.97
C ALA A 298 3.54 38.32 -20.13
N LEU A 299 4.60 37.51 -20.31
CA LEU A 299 5.56 37.67 -21.41
C LEU A 299 4.95 37.43 -22.80
N LYS A 300 3.76 36.83 -22.89
CA LYS A 300 3.08 36.46 -24.13
C LYS A 300 1.66 37.04 -24.20
N GLU A 301 1.32 37.95 -23.29
CA GLU A 301 -0.04 38.47 -23.11
C GLU A 301 -0.66 38.95 -24.43
N ASP A 302 0.04 39.82 -25.16
CA ASP A 302 -0.41 40.33 -26.47
C ASP A 302 -0.70 39.22 -27.47
N LYS A 303 0.13 38.16 -27.49
CA LYS A 303 -0.05 37.03 -28.40
C LYS A 303 -1.27 36.20 -28.03
N VAL A 304 -1.55 36.06 -26.73
CA VAL A 304 -2.72 35.33 -26.24
C VAL A 304 -4.00 36.11 -26.53
N TRP A 305 -4.00 37.44 -26.36
CA TRP A 305 -5.11 38.28 -26.80
C TRP A 305 -5.38 38.17 -28.30
N LEU A 306 -4.36 38.24 -29.16
CA LEU A 306 -4.51 38.04 -30.60
C LEU A 306 -5.11 36.67 -30.94
N GLU A 307 -4.66 35.62 -30.25
CA GLU A 307 -5.18 34.27 -30.44
C GLU A 307 -6.63 34.13 -29.98
N VAL A 308 -7.04 34.81 -28.90
CA VAL A 308 -8.44 34.87 -28.46
C VAL A 308 -9.32 35.45 -29.58
N TYR A 309 -8.95 36.59 -30.16
CA TYR A 309 -9.72 37.18 -31.27
C TYR A 309 -9.77 36.24 -32.49
N ARG A 310 -8.65 35.61 -32.84
CA ARG A 310 -8.58 34.63 -33.94
C ARG A 310 -9.52 33.44 -33.70
N LEU A 311 -9.49 32.86 -32.51
CA LEU A 311 -10.34 31.72 -32.14
C LEU A 311 -11.83 32.09 -32.13
N ILE A 312 -12.14 33.31 -31.68
CA ILE A 312 -13.50 33.84 -31.76
C ILE A 312 -13.92 33.91 -33.24
N GLU A 313 -13.12 34.45 -34.14
CA GLU A 313 -13.44 34.58 -35.57
C GLU A 313 -13.76 33.27 -36.30
N LEU A 314 -13.24 32.12 -35.83
CA LEU A 314 -13.50 30.81 -36.43
C LEU A 314 -14.98 30.36 -36.32
N LYS A 315 -15.79 31.00 -35.46
CA LYS A 315 -17.24 30.74 -35.32
C LYS A 315 -17.61 29.28 -35.03
N GLN A 316 -16.76 28.57 -34.28
CA GLN A 316 -16.96 27.16 -33.95
C GLN A 316 -16.98 26.94 -32.42
N SER A 317 -17.67 25.87 -32.00
CA SER A 317 -17.86 25.52 -30.58
C SER A 317 -16.55 25.28 -29.84
N LYS A 318 -15.65 24.46 -30.39
CA LYS A 318 -14.36 24.10 -29.77
C LYS A 318 -13.41 25.32 -29.65
N PRO A 319 -13.20 26.13 -30.71
CA PRO A 319 -12.45 27.38 -30.59
C PRO A 319 -13.01 28.36 -29.56
N TYR A 320 -14.33 28.45 -29.38
CA TYR A 320 -14.90 29.28 -28.31
C TYR A 320 -14.55 28.77 -26.92
N GLU A 321 -14.52 27.46 -26.70
CA GLU A 321 -14.09 26.89 -25.42
C GLU A 321 -12.62 27.20 -25.13
N GLN A 322 -11.76 27.11 -26.14
CA GLN A 322 -10.35 27.48 -26.03
C GLN A 322 -10.16 28.99 -25.78
N ALA A 323 -10.89 29.86 -26.49
CA ALA A 323 -10.83 31.31 -26.28
C ALA A 323 -11.27 31.68 -24.85
N VAL A 324 -12.31 31.02 -24.33
CA VAL A 324 -12.78 31.25 -22.95
C VAL A 324 -11.75 30.77 -21.93
N ALA A 325 -11.05 29.66 -22.17
CA ALA A 325 -9.96 29.21 -21.31
C ALA A 325 -8.83 30.24 -21.24
N TYR A 326 -8.38 30.77 -22.38
CA TYR A 326 -7.38 31.85 -22.40
C TYR A 326 -7.85 33.13 -21.72
N LEU A 327 -9.13 33.50 -21.84
CA LEU A 327 -9.68 34.65 -21.14
C LEU A 327 -9.74 34.45 -19.61
N ILE A 328 -9.93 33.21 -19.14
CA ILE A 328 -9.81 32.89 -17.70
C ILE A 328 -8.37 33.07 -17.24
N ASP A 329 -7.40 32.56 -18.00
CA ASP A 329 -5.98 32.71 -17.68
C ASP A 329 -5.54 34.20 -17.67
N LEU A 330 -6.03 34.98 -18.63
CA LEU A 330 -5.79 36.44 -18.71
C LEU A 330 -6.47 37.21 -17.56
N ARG A 331 -7.66 36.78 -17.10
CA ARG A 331 -8.28 37.34 -15.90
C ARG A 331 -7.39 37.11 -14.68
N ASP A 332 -6.95 35.86 -14.48
CA ASP A 332 -6.10 35.49 -13.35
C ASP A 332 -4.75 36.25 -13.38
N LEU A 333 -4.22 36.54 -14.58
CA LEU A 333 -3.06 37.42 -14.76
C LEU A 333 -3.38 38.87 -14.40
N ALA A 334 -4.51 39.41 -14.85
CA ALA A 334 -4.91 40.79 -14.58
C ALA A 334 -5.19 41.02 -13.08
N GLU A 335 -5.74 40.02 -12.37
CA GLU A 335 -5.86 40.05 -10.91
C GLU A 335 -4.48 40.08 -10.23
N TYR A 336 -3.51 39.30 -10.72
CA TYR A 336 -2.15 39.26 -10.18
C TYR A 336 -1.36 40.56 -10.41
N GLN A 337 -1.54 41.21 -11.56
CA GLN A 337 -0.87 42.47 -11.91
C GLN A 337 -1.62 43.72 -11.41
N GLY A 338 -2.85 43.58 -10.92
CA GLY A 338 -3.69 44.71 -10.51
C GLY A 338 -4.36 45.46 -11.69
N SER A 339 -4.38 44.88 -12.89
CA SER A 339 -4.95 45.45 -14.13
C SER A 339 -6.35 44.92 -14.44
N LEU A 340 -7.08 44.43 -13.44
CA LEU A 340 -8.40 43.80 -13.61
C LEU A 340 -9.42 44.71 -14.32
N GLU A 341 -9.37 46.03 -14.12
CA GLU A 341 -10.28 46.97 -14.78
C GLU A 341 -10.01 47.08 -16.30
N GLU A 342 -8.76 46.96 -16.74
CA GLU A 342 -8.40 46.93 -18.17
C GLU A 342 -8.88 45.64 -18.84
N PHE A 343 -8.77 44.52 -18.11
CA PHE A 343 -9.33 43.24 -18.54
C PHE A 343 -10.86 43.31 -18.68
N LYS A 344 -11.57 43.90 -17.70
CA LYS A 344 -13.03 44.08 -17.77
C LYS A 344 -13.45 44.94 -18.96
N ALA A 345 -12.74 46.04 -19.23
CA ALA A 345 -13.00 46.88 -20.39
C ALA A 345 -12.84 46.08 -21.70
N SER A 346 -11.80 45.24 -21.79
CA SER A 346 -11.55 44.36 -22.94
C SER A 346 -12.64 43.30 -23.13
N ILE A 347 -13.15 42.71 -22.04
CA ILE A 347 -14.30 41.79 -22.10
C ILE A 347 -15.58 42.51 -22.54
N GLN A 348 -15.86 43.70 -22.03
CA GLN A 348 -17.02 44.49 -22.46
C GLN A 348 -16.95 44.84 -23.95
N GLN A 349 -15.76 45.15 -24.45
CA GLN A 349 -15.53 45.40 -25.87
C GLN A 349 -15.80 44.13 -26.71
N ILE A 350 -15.32 42.96 -26.27
CA ILE A 350 -15.64 41.67 -26.92
C ILE A 350 -17.15 41.39 -26.93
N GLN A 351 -17.86 41.69 -25.83
CA GLN A 351 -19.32 41.52 -25.76
C GLN A 351 -20.05 42.43 -26.77
N LYS A 352 -19.55 43.66 -26.95
CA LYS A 352 -20.13 44.63 -27.89
C LYS A 352 -19.87 44.23 -29.35
N ASP A 353 -18.62 43.92 -29.68
CA ASP A 353 -18.20 43.59 -31.05
C ASP A 353 -18.77 42.26 -31.55
N TYR A 354 -19.02 41.33 -30.64
CA TYR A 354 -19.56 40.00 -30.95
C TYR A 354 -20.95 39.77 -30.35
N SER A 355 -21.74 40.83 -30.21
CA SER A 355 -23.11 40.80 -29.65
C SER A 355 -24.07 39.82 -30.36
N THR A 356 -23.84 39.53 -31.63
CA THR A 356 -24.62 38.56 -32.43
C THR A 356 -24.22 37.09 -32.20
N ARG A 357 -23.15 36.82 -31.43
CA ARG A 357 -22.58 35.47 -31.21
C ARG A 357 -23.06 34.86 -29.90
N SER A 358 -24.33 34.47 -29.84
CA SER A 358 -24.99 33.91 -28.64
C SER A 358 -24.23 32.73 -28.00
N GLY A 359 -23.62 31.86 -28.81
CA GLY A 359 -22.85 30.71 -28.34
C GLY A 359 -21.55 31.05 -27.61
N LEU A 360 -20.93 32.19 -27.93
CA LEU A 360 -19.76 32.73 -27.22
C LEU A 360 -20.20 33.42 -25.92
N LEU A 361 -21.21 34.29 -26.00
CA LEU A 361 -21.73 35.03 -24.85
C LEU A 361 -22.24 34.11 -23.73
N SER A 362 -22.89 32.99 -24.10
CA SER A 362 -23.33 31.98 -23.13
C SER A 362 -22.15 31.35 -22.38
N ARG A 363 -21.04 31.07 -23.07
CA ARG A 363 -19.83 30.47 -22.45
C ARG A 363 -19.07 31.46 -21.57
N LEU A 364 -18.94 32.72 -22.00
CA LEU A 364 -18.37 33.78 -21.17
C LEU A 364 -19.17 33.95 -19.87
N LYS A 365 -20.51 33.92 -19.96
CA LYS A 365 -21.38 33.99 -18.79
C LYS A 365 -21.24 32.77 -17.88
N LYS A 366 -21.14 31.57 -18.45
CA LYS A 366 -20.91 30.32 -17.69
C LYS A 366 -19.56 30.32 -16.97
N ALA A 367 -18.54 30.91 -17.58
CA ALA A 367 -17.22 31.10 -16.98
C ALA A 367 -17.13 32.26 -15.97
N GLY A 368 -18.24 32.99 -15.75
CA GLY A 368 -18.27 34.12 -14.81
C GLY A 368 -17.60 35.40 -15.33
N LEU A 369 -17.09 35.42 -16.56
CA LEU A 369 -16.34 36.55 -17.13
C LEU A 369 -17.22 37.78 -17.39
N THR A 370 -18.55 37.62 -17.38
CA THR A 370 -19.52 38.71 -17.64
C THR A 370 -20.10 39.35 -16.38
N LYS A 371 -19.65 38.93 -15.18
CA LYS A 371 -20.14 39.42 -13.87
C LYS A 371 -19.07 40.17 -13.07
N LEU A 372 -17.92 40.45 -13.69
CA LEU A 372 -16.75 41.07 -13.07
C LEU A 372 -16.88 42.59 -13.00
#